data_AF-A0A3D2N6D1-F1
#
_entry.id   AF-A0A3D2N6D1-F1
#
_cell.length_a   1.000
_cell.length_b   1.000
_cell.length_c   1.000
_cell.angle_alpha   90.00
_cell.angle_beta   90.00
_cell.angle_gamma   90.00
#
_symmetry.space_group_name_H-M   'P 1'
#
loop_
_entity.id
_entity.type
_entity.pdbx_description
1 polymer ?
#
loop_
_entity_poly.entity_id
_entity_poly.type
_entity_poly.pdbx_seq_one_letter_code
_entity_poly.pdbx_strand_id
1 'polypeptide(L)'
;MAKSIITQDGDLVNYDNLVAISVEERAVGFDEEHSEDEYCIIGTDVKNGEILLYHSSDYEEVMKVQRDITRWLQSEAFSTFEMPTA
;
A
#
# COMPACT_ATOMS: atom_id res chain seq x y z
N MET A 1 3.18 11.12 -15.53
CA MET A 1 3.06 9.78 -16.12
C MET A 1 2.17 8.98 -15.18
N ALA A 2 1.23 8.19 -15.70
CA ALA A 2 0.40 7.35 -14.84
C ALA A 2 1.26 6.19 -14.33
N LYS A 3 1.40 6.08 -13.01
CA LYS A 3 2.05 4.93 -12.36
C LYS A 3 1.01 3.85 -12.08
N SER A 4 1.39 2.59 -12.21
CA SER A 4 0.51 1.46 -11.89
C SER A 4 1.23 0.48 -10.98
N ILE A 5 0.50 -0.09 -10.03
CA ILE A 5 0.95 -1.12 -9.11
C ILE A 5 0.25 -2.42 -9.51
N ILE A 6 0.98 -3.52 -9.54
CA ILE A 6 0.42 -4.87 -9.66
C ILE A 6 0.46 -5.47 -8.25
N THR A 7 -0.70 -5.83 -7.70
CA THR A 7 -0.80 -6.43 -6.36
C THR A 7 -0.27 -7.87 -6.36
N GLN A 8 -0.11 -8.48 -5.19
CA GLN A 8 0.24 -9.91 -5.09
C GLN A 8 -0.76 -10.82 -5.81
N ASP A 9 -2.04 -10.45 -5.82
CA ASP A 9 -3.10 -11.19 -6.50
C ASP A 9 -3.14 -10.93 -8.02
N GLY A 10 -2.29 -10.04 -8.52
CA GLY A 10 -2.20 -9.69 -9.94
C GLY A 10 -3.16 -8.59 -10.39
N ASP A 11 -3.86 -7.93 -9.46
CA ASP A 11 -4.74 -6.81 -9.78
C ASP A 11 -3.95 -5.56 -10.14
N LEU A 12 -4.46 -4.80 -11.12
CA LEU A 12 -3.86 -3.56 -11.57
C LEU A 12 -4.47 -2.36 -10.86
N VAL A 13 -3.66 -1.69 -10.03
CA VAL A 13 -4.04 -0.50 -9.26
C VAL A 13 -3.43 0.73 -9.92
N ASN A 14 -4.27 1.71 -10.24
CA ASN A 14 -3.80 3.01 -10.72
C ASN A 14 -3.35 3.87 -9.52
N TYR A 15 -2.07 4.27 -9.51
CA TYR A 15 -1.52 5.12 -8.44
C TYR A 15 -2.22 6.47 -8.35
N ASP A 16 -2.67 7.04 -9.47
CA ASP A 16 -3.37 8.33 -9.45
C ASP A 16 -4.69 8.27 -8.65
N ASN A 17 -5.20 7.06 -8.38
CA ASN A 17 -6.36 6.82 -7.52
C ASN A 17 -6.00 6.57 -6.05
N LEU A 18 -4.72 6.40 -5.68
CA LEU A 18 -4.29 6.16 -4.29
C LEU A 18 -4.01 7.49 -3.57
N VAL A 19 -4.55 7.62 -2.36
CA VAL A 19 -4.40 8.80 -1.49
C VAL A 19 -3.45 8.52 -0.33
N ALA A 20 -3.45 7.29 0.20
CA ALA A 20 -2.61 6.89 1.32
C ALA A 20 -2.13 5.44 1.18
N ILE A 21 -1.01 5.14 1.85
CA ILE A 21 -0.49 3.78 2.03
C ILE A 21 -0.19 3.60 3.52
N SER A 22 -0.79 2.59 4.15
CA SER A 22 -0.57 2.22 5.55
C SER A 22 -0.05 0.78 5.66
N VAL A 23 0.48 0.43 6.84
CA VAL A 23 0.79 -0.94 7.23
C VAL A 23 -0.07 -1.30 8.43
N GLU A 24 -0.80 -2.40 8.33
CA GLU A 24 -1.78 -2.85 9.33
C GLU A 24 -1.67 -4.38 9.51
N GLU A 25 -1.93 -4.90 10.70
CA GLU A 25 -2.15 -6.34 10.91
C GLU A 25 -3.61 -6.66 10.55
N ARG A 26 -3.82 -7.62 9.65
CA ARG A 26 -5.15 -8.04 9.20
C ARG A 26 -5.16 -9.53 8.89
N ALA A 27 -6.28 -10.19 9.15
CA ALA A 27 -6.51 -11.55 8.72
C ALA A 27 -6.56 -11.63 7.19
N VAL A 28 -5.71 -12.47 6.59
CA VAL A 28 -5.66 -12.73 5.16
C VAL A 28 -5.94 -14.21 4.91
N GLY A 29 -6.90 -14.51 4.04
CA GLY A 29 -7.32 -15.88 3.75
C GLY A 29 -8.56 -15.95 2.88
N PHE A 30 -8.80 -17.11 2.27
CA PHE A 30 -9.93 -17.33 1.36
C PHE A 30 -11.26 -17.58 2.12
N ASP A 31 -11.17 -18.03 3.36
CA ASP A 31 -12.28 -18.25 4.29
C ASP A 31 -11.83 -18.07 5.76
N GLU A 32 -12.77 -18.03 6.71
CA GLU A 32 -12.50 -17.84 8.15
C GLU A 32 -11.68 -18.98 8.79
N GLU A 33 -11.59 -20.15 8.16
CA GLU A 33 -10.85 -21.31 8.70
C GLU A 33 -9.38 -21.31 8.24
N HIS A 34 -9.08 -20.63 7.13
CA HIS A 34 -7.75 -20.51 6.54
C HIS A 34 -7.24 -19.05 6.52
N SER A 35 -7.72 -18.22 7.44
CA SER A 35 -7.23 -16.85 7.61
C SER A 35 -6.12 -16.78 8.65
N GLU A 36 -4.95 -16.27 8.27
CA GLU A 36 -3.85 -15.97 9.18
C GLU A 36 -3.70 -14.46 9.35
N ASP A 37 -3.40 -14.01 10.57
CA ASP A 37 -3.08 -12.61 10.82
C ASP A 37 -1.70 -12.29 10.23
N GLU A 38 -1.70 -11.44 9.20
CA GLU A 38 -0.48 -11.04 8.50
C GLU A 38 -0.32 -9.52 8.48
N TYR A 39 0.91 -9.08 8.24
CA TYR A 39 1.23 -7.68 8.03
C TYR A 39 0.87 -7.28 6.60
N CYS A 40 -0.04 -6.32 6.46
CA CYS A 40 -0.61 -5.92 5.19
C CYS A 40 -0.22 -4.48 4.84
N ILE A 41 0.16 -4.24 3.60
CA ILE A 41 0.25 -2.92 2.99
C ILE A 41 -1.10 -2.59 2.37
N ILE A 42 -1.80 -1.61 2.93
CA ILE A 42 -3.10 -1.17 2.47
C ILE A 42 -2.96 0.14 1.71
N GLY A 43 -3.45 0.17 0.47
CA GLY A 43 -3.67 1.41 -0.28
C GLY A 43 -5.08 1.92 -0.04
N THR A 44 -5.23 3.19 0.32
CA THR A 44 -6.53 3.86 0.37
C THR A 44 -6.74 4.65 -0.90
N ASP A 45 -7.85 4.41 -1.61
CA ASP A 45 -8.17 5.12 -2.84
C ASP A 45 -8.92 6.45 -2.60
N VAL A 46 -9.13 7.22 -3.68
CA VAL A 46 -9.86 8.50 -3.66
C VAL A 46 -11.34 8.39 -3.24
N LYS A 47 -11.89 7.18 -3.18
CA LYS A 47 -13.25 6.87 -2.69
C LYS A 47 -13.25 6.32 -1.26
N ASN A 48 -12.11 6.35 -0.57
CA ASN A 48 -11.86 5.70 0.72
C ASN A 48 -12.02 4.16 0.68
N GLY A 49 -11.90 3.57 -0.51
CA GLY A 49 -11.79 2.12 -0.66
C GLY A 49 -10.41 1.64 -0.25
N GLU A 50 -10.35 0.56 0.51
CA GLU A 50 -9.11 -0.11 0.85
C GLU A 50 -8.76 -1.15 -0.19
N ILE A 51 -7.48 -1.20 -0.56
CA ILE A 51 -6.93 -2.13 -1.53
C ILE A 51 -5.74 -2.82 -0.87
N LEU A 52 -5.78 -4.14 -0.78
CA LEU A 52 -4.63 -4.93 -0.33
C LEU A 52 -3.56 -4.91 -1.43
N LEU A 53 -2.42 -4.28 -1.15
CA LEU A 53 -1.33 -4.17 -2.11
C LEU A 53 -0.33 -5.33 -1.95
N TYR A 54 -0.05 -5.71 -0.70
CA TYR A 54 0.91 -6.73 -0.33
C TYR A 54 0.65 -7.22 1.10
N HIS A 55 0.94 -8.47 1.40
CA HIS A 55 0.94 -9.06 2.73
C HIS A 55 2.08 -10.08 2.90
N SER A 56 2.56 -10.23 4.13
CA SER A 56 3.47 -11.31 4.55
C SER A 56 3.38 -11.49 6.07
N SER A 57 3.68 -12.69 6.54
CA SER A 57 3.92 -12.95 7.96
C SER A 57 5.23 -12.33 8.48
N ASP A 58 6.14 -11.95 7.57
CA ASP A 58 7.40 -11.27 7.91
C ASP A 58 7.25 -9.73 7.88
N TYR A 59 7.24 -9.13 9.07
CA TYR A 59 7.17 -7.67 9.23
C TYR A 59 8.35 -6.93 8.57
N GLU A 60 9.57 -7.48 8.63
CA GLU A 60 10.73 -6.83 8.02
C GLU A 60 10.62 -6.82 6.49
N GLU A 61 10.07 -7.89 5.91
CA GLU A 61 9.77 -7.97 4.48
C GLU A 61 8.74 -6.90 4.08
N VAL A 62 7.63 -6.80 4.82
CA VAL A 62 6.58 -5.80 4.58
C VAL A 62 7.12 -4.38 4.66
N MET A 63 7.92 -4.07 5.69
CA MET A 63 8.51 -2.75 5.83
C MET A 63 9.53 -2.43 4.72
N LYS A 64 10.24 -3.45 4.21
CA LYS A 64 11.12 -3.29 3.05
C LYS A 64 10.31 -2.97 1.80
N VAL A 65 9.23 -3.70 1.53
CA VAL A 65 8.33 -3.44 0.39
C VAL A 65 7.69 -2.06 0.51
N GLN A 66 7.19 -1.69 1.69
CA GLN A 66 6.61 -0.36 1.98
C GLN A 66 7.59 0.77 1.66
N ARG A 67 8.86 0.60 2.04
CA ARG A 67 9.91 1.58 1.75
C ARG A 67 10.22 1.65 0.26
N ASP A 68 10.29 0.51 -0.40
CA ASP A 68 10.63 0.43 -1.82
C ASP A 68 9.51 1.02 -2.69
N ILE A 69 8.24 0.75 -2.37
CA ILE A 69 7.09 1.38 -3.04
C ILE A 69 7.05 2.89 -2.75
N THR A 70 7.28 3.33 -1.51
CA THR A 70 7.32 4.76 -1.17
C THR A 70 8.40 5.49 -1.94
N ARG A 71 9.62 4.93 -2.01
CA ARG A 71 10.73 5.49 -2.79
C ARG A 71 10.40 5.52 -4.28
N TRP A 72 9.81 4.46 -4.81
CA TRP A 72 9.38 4.41 -6.20
C TRP A 72 8.29 5.44 -6.49
N LEU A 73 7.33 5.66 -5.58
CA LEU A 73 6.30 6.69 -5.74
C LEU A 73 6.93 8.09 -5.78
N GLN A 74 7.87 8.36 -4.88
CA GLN A 74 8.57 9.64 -4.77
C GLN A 74 9.59 9.89 -5.89
N SER A 75 9.98 8.89 -6.68
CA SER A 75 11.06 9.01 -7.66
C SER A 75 10.71 9.81 -8.93
N GLU A 76 9.44 10.15 -9.21
CA GLU A 76 9.06 10.78 -10.50
C GLU A 76 8.53 12.23 -10.47
N ALA A 77 8.19 12.89 -9.34
CA ALA A 77 7.74 14.29 -9.41
C ALA A 77 7.83 15.10 -8.10
N PHE A 78 8.65 16.16 -8.15
CA PHE A 78 8.68 17.46 -7.43
C PHE A 78 8.19 17.62 -5.97
N SER A 79 9.14 17.99 -5.09
CA SER A 79 9.18 19.16 -4.15
C SER A 79 7.92 20.06 -4.12
N THR A 80 7.40 20.58 -3.00
CA THR A 80 7.68 20.56 -1.56
C THR A 80 6.32 20.82 -0.88
N PHE A 81 6.08 20.17 0.27
CA PHE A 81 4.96 20.51 1.14
C PHE A 81 5.49 21.29 2.36
N GLU A 82 5.12 22.56 2.49
CA GLU A 82 5.33 23.34 3.72
C GLU A 82 4.04 23.42 4.52
N MET A 83 4.12 22.97 5.78
CA MET A 83 3.04 23.04 6.74
C MET A 83 2.70 24.51 7.08
N PRO A 84 1.42 24.91 7.08
CA PRO A 84 1.00 26.21 7.60
C PRO A 84 1.22 26.28 9.12
N THR A 85 1.75 27.38 9.62
CA THR A 85 1.74 27.66 11.06
C THR A 85 0.40 28.28 11.48
N ALA A 86 -0.41 27.50 12.19
CA ALA A 86 -1.25 27.93 13.33
C ALA A 86 -1.81 26.67 14.03
#